data_AF-A0A225UD85-F1
#
_entry.id   AF-A0A225UD85-F1
#
_cell.length_a   1.000
_cell.length_b   1.000
_cell.length_c   1.000
_cell.angle_alpha   90.00
_cell.angle_beta   90.00
_cell.angle_gamma   90.00
#
_symmetry.space_group_name_H-M   'P 1'
#
loop_
_entity.id
_entity.type
_entity.pdbx_description
1 polymer ?
#
loop_
_entity_poly.entity_id
_entity_poly.type
_entity_poly.pdbx_seq_one_letter_code
_entity_poly.pdbx_strand_id
1 'polypeptide(L)'
;DATPADVHEHITEMQRSTRTPEVQALGKRLDRYVNEGQLVIRPDIFWNRYTYYWEMPVELHTHLANEAALVIIKGDLNYRRLLGDRLWPPSTPVEEAIPYFPTAFVSFRTMKSNPVVGIPADIVTKLEKEDPKWRYNGKRGTIQSVLPSTSVSK
;
A
#
# COMPACT_ATOMS: atom_id res chain seq x y z
N ASP A 1 8.42 -8.15 -6.15
CA ASP A 1 7.40 -7.10 -6.39
C ASP A 1 6.97 -7.14 -7.84
N ALA A 2 5.76 -6.66 -8.14
CA ALA A 2 5.21 -6.76 -9.48
C ALA A 2 5.89 -5.75 -10.43
N THR A 3 6.22 -6.22 -11.61
CA THR A 3 6.65 -5.44 -12.77
C THR A 3 5.48 -5.25 -13.74
N PRO A 4 5.58 -4.34 -14.73
CA PRO A 4 4.57 -4.23 -15.77
C PRO A 4 4.32 -5.56 -16.51
N ALA A 5 5.37 -6.33 -16.78
CA ALA A 5 5.26 -7.63 -17.45
C ALA A 5 4.40 -8.61 -16.65
N ASP A 6 4.61 -8.70 -15.33
CA ASP A 6 3.84 -9.58 -14.45
C ASP A 6 2.32 -9.30 -14.53
N VAL A 7 1.93 -8.02 -14.65
CA VAL A 7 0.51 -7.64 -14.77
C VAL A 7 -0.10 -8.18 -16.07
N HIS A 8 0.57 -7.95 -17.20
CA HIS A 8 0.09 -8.40 -18.51
C HIS A 8 0.09 -9.93 -18.63
N GLU A 9 1.16 -10.57 -18.17
CA GLU A 9 1.28 -12.02 -18.15
C GLU A 9 0.20 -12.65 -17.27
N HIS A 10 -0.08 -12.08 -16.09
CA HIS A 10 -1.13 -12.56 -15.22
C HIS A 10 -2.52 -12.44 -15.88
N ILE A 11 -2.82 -11.30 -16.51
CA ILE A 11 -4.09 -11.10 -17.24
C ILE A 11 -4.25 -12.12 -18.37
N THR A 12 -3.17 -12.43 -19.10
CA THR A 12 -3.18 -13.44 -20.15
C THR A 12 -3.37 -14.85 -19.57
N GLU A 13 -2.67 -15.17 -18.48
CA GLU A 13 -2.76 -16.47 -17.81
C GLU A 13 -4.17 -16.75 -17.29
N MET A 14 -4.88 -15.74 -16.81
CA MET A 14 -6.27 -15.85 -16.35
C MET A 14 -7.23 -16.28 -17.46
N GLN A 15 -6.92 -16.01 -18.73
CA GLN A 15 -7.77 -16.29 -19.88
C GLN A 15 -7.54 -17.67 -20.51
N ARG A 16 -6.59 -18.45 -19.99
CA ARG A 16 -6.32 -19.81 -20.50
C ARG A 16 -7.52 -20.73 -20.29
N SER A 17 -7.74 -21.65 -21.22
CA SER A 17 -8.81 -22.65 -21.17
C SER A 17 -8.72 -23.59 -19.96
N THR A 18 -7.55 -23.69 -19.32
CA THR A 18 -7.33 -24.45 -18.09
C THR A 18 -7.89 -23.76 -16.83
N ARG A 19 -8.31 -22.49 -16.93
CA ARG A 19 -8.89 -21.71 -15.82
C ARG A 19 -10.41 -21.85 -15.78
N THR A 20 -11.01 -21.59 -14.63
CA THR A 20 -12.48 -21.62 -14.51
C THR A 20 -13.13 -20.50 -15.34
N PRO A 21 -14.39 -20.65 -15.75
CA PRO A 21 -15.10 -19.61 -16.51
C PRO A 21 -15.09 -18.24 -15.83
N GLU A 22 -15.16 -18.18 -14.51
CA GLU A 22 -15.16 -16.94 -13.72
C GLU A 22 -13.80 -16.23 -13.78
N VAL A 23 -12.70 -16.99 -13.69
CA VAL A 23 -11.34 -16.45 -13.80
C VAL A 23 -11.09 -15.93 -15.21
N GLN A 24 -11.55 -16.66 -16.23
CA GLN A 24 -11.45 -16.20 -17.62
C GLN A 24 -12.27 -14.93 -17.85
N ALA A 25 -13.49 -14.84 -17.29
CA ALA A 25 -14.34 -13.66 -17.37
C ALA A 25 -13.67 -12.45 -16.70
N LEU A 26 -13.03 -12.64 -15.54
CA LEU A 26 -12.26 -11.60 -14.87
C LEU A 26 -11.05 -11.17 -15.71
N GLY A 27 -10.28 -12.12 -16.26
CA GLY A 27 -9.13 -11.84 -17.12
C GLY A 27 -9.52 -11.00 -18.34
N LYS A 28 -10.59 -11.38 -19.05
CA LYS A 28 -11.14 -10.62 -20.19
C LYS A 28 -11.57 -9.21 -19.79
N ARG A 29 -12.17 -9.03 -18.61
CA ARG A 29 -12.58 -7.72 -18.11
C ARG A 29 -11.39 -6.83 -17.79
N LEU A 30 -10.36 -7.37 -17.14
CA LEU A 30 -9.13 -6.64 -16.83
C LEU A 30 -8.37 -6.26 -18.10
N ASP A 31 -8.27 -7.17 -19.07
CA ASP A 31 -7.67 -6.90 -20.38
C ASP A 31 -8.38 -5.75 -21.09
N ARG A 32 -9.72 -5.76 -21.10
CA ARG A 32 -10.52 -4.67 -21.63
C ARG A 32 -10.25 -3.34 -20.91
N TYR A 33 -10.16 -3.35 -19.58
CA TYR A 33 -9.83 -2.13 -18.82
C TYR A 33 -8.45 -1.57 -19.15
N VAL A 34 -7.46 -2.44 -19.39
CA VAL A 34 -6.14 -2.00 -19.85
C VAL A 34 -6.22 -1.39 -21.24
N ASN A 35 -6.88 -2.06 -22.18
CA ASN A 35 -7.01 -1.61 -23.57
C ASN A 35 -7.82 -0.31 -23.71
N GLU A 36 -8.83 -0.11 -22.87
CA GLU A 36 -9.66 1.11 -22.83
C GLU A 36 -9.06 2.23 -21.96
N GLY A 37 -7.89 2.01 -21.34
CA GLY A 37 -7.23 3.00 -20.47
C GLY A 37 -7.91 3.23 -19.11
N GLN A 38 -8.85 2.37 -18.71
CA GLN A 38 -9.50 2.40 -17.39
C GLN A 38 -8.59 1.83 -16.28
N LEU A 39 -7.70 0.89 -16.63
CA LEU A 39 -6.62 0.40 -15.79
C LEU A 39 -5.28 0.73 -16.45
N VAL A 40 -4.56 1.70 -15.89
CA VAL A 40 -3.27 2.15 -16.45
C VAL A 40 -2.12 1.63 -15.61
N ILE A 41 -1.22 0.86 -16.23
CA ILE A 41 0.03 0.40 -15.60
C ILE A 41 1.10 1.48 -15.79
N ARG A 42 1.56 2.09 -14.70
CA ARG A 42 2.57 3.16 -14.73
C ARG A 42 3.82 2.78 -13.93
N PRO A 43 4.92 2.35 -14.59
CA PRO A 43 6.19 2.18 -13.91
C PRO A 43 6.83 3.55 -13.62
N ASP A 44 7.59 3.63 -12.54
CA ASP A 44 8.47 4.75 -12.24
C ASP A 44 9.74 4.20 -11.55
N ILE A 45 10.90 4.78 -11.87
CA ILE A 45 12.17 4.36 -11.27
C ILE A 45 12.19 4.59 -9.76
N PHE A 46 11.43 5.57 -9.25
CA PHE A 46 11.28 5.86 -7.83
C PHE A 46 10.84 4.65 -7.01
N TRP A 47 10.00 3.78 -7.58
CA TRP A 47 9.53 2.57 -6.89
C TRP A 47 10.67 1.58 -6.62
N ASN A 48 11.76 1.65 -7.40
CA ASN A 48 12.94 0.80 -7.29
C ASN A 48 14.14 1.51 -6.63
N ARG A 49 13.99 2.75 -6.18
CA ARG A 49 15.03 3.47 -5.41
C ARG A 49 15.01 3.06 -3.94
N TYR A 50 16.15 3.22 -3.28
CA TYR A 50 16.30 3.02 -1.82
C TYR A 50 15.68 4.16 -0.98
N THR A 51 15.19 5.21 -1.63
CA THR A 51 14.67 6.43 -0.99
C THR A 51 13.30 6.23 -0.38
N TYR A 52 12.95 7.10 0.55
CA TYR A 52 11.68 7.07 1.26
C TYR A 52 10.61 7.94 0.59
N TYR A 53 9.36 7.84 1.05
CA TYR A 53 8.26 8.54 0.39
C TYR A 53 8.29 10.07 0.56
N TRP A 54 9.01 10.62 1.55
CA TRP A 54 9.25 12.07 1.63
C TRP A 54 10.23 12.58 0.57
N GLU A 55 10.93 11.69 -0.13
CA GLU A 55 11.85 12.00 -1.23
C GLU A 55 11.21 11.70 -2.59
N MET A 56 9.88 11.61 -2.64
CA MET A 56 9.14 11.39 -3.89
C MET A 56 9.43 12.55 -4.86
N PRO A 57 9.79 12.26 -6.13
CA PRO A 57 9.99 13.30 -7.14
C PRO A 57 8.77 14.22 -7.26
N VAL A 58 9.01 15.51 -7.50
CA VAL A 58 7.96 16.53 -7.55
C VAL A 58 6.91 16.20 -8.60
N GLU A 59 7.31 15.64 -9.74
CA GLU A 59 6.42 15.25 -10.82
C GLU A 59 5.45 14.15 -10.39
N LEU A 60 5.97 13.09 -9.76
CA LEU A 60 5.16 11.97 -9.25
C LEU A 60 4.26 12.41 -8.09
N HIS A 61 4.80 13.22 -7.18
CA HIS A 61 4.05 13.80 -6.08
C HIS A 61 2.87 14.64 -6.57
N THR A 62 3.11 15.53 -7.52
CA THR A 62 2.09 16.42 -8.12
C THR A 62 1.02 15.60 -8.84
N HIS A 63 1.42 14.57 -9.58
CA HIS A 63 0.49 13.67 -10.25
C HIS A 63 -0.44 12.95 -9.26
N LEU A 64 0.10 12.37 -8.18
CA LEU A 64 -0.70 11.73 -7.14
C LEU A 64 -1.62 12.72 -6.42
N ALA A 65 -1.12 13.91 -6.08
CA ALA A 65 -1.90 14.93 -5.39
C ALA A 65 -3.12 15.40 -6.21
N ASN A 66 -2.94 15.54 -7.52
CA ASN A 66 -3.96 16.14 -8.40
C ASN A 66 -4.95 15.11 -8.96
N GLU A 67 -4.51 13.88 -9.22
CA GLU A 67 -5.31 12.90 -9.97
C GLU A 67 -5.86 11.77 -9.09
N ALA A 68 -5.20 11.45 -7.97
CA ALA A 68 -5.63 10.33 -7.13
C ALA A 68 -6.57 10.79 -6.01
N ALA A 69 -7.81 10.30 -6.05
CA ALA A 69 -8.77 10.45 -4.94
C ALA A 69 -8.38 9.60 -3.71
N LEU A 70 -7.68 8.48 -3.94
CA LEU A 70 -7.18 7.58 -2.90
C LEU A 70 -6.00 6.78 -3.44
N VAL A 71 -4.94 6.65 -2.63
CA VAL A 71 -3.82 5.73 -2.93
C VAL A 71 -3.86 4.53 -2.01
N ILE A 72 -3.85 3.32 -2.60
CA ILE A 72 -3.74 2.07 -1.84
C ILE A 72 -2.29 1.58 -1.87
N ILE A 73 -1.67 1.54 -0.71
CA ILE A 73 -0.25 1.21 -0.54
C ILE A 73 -0.14 -0.22 -0.02
N LYS A 74 0.44 -1.13 -0.82
CA LYS A 74 0.45 -2.56 -0.52
C LYS A 74 1.78 -3.05 0.03
N GLY A 75 1.71 -3.83 1.10
CA GLY A 75 2.81 -4.67 1.57
C GLY A 75 3.77 -3.99 2.54
N ASP A 76 4.69 -4.78 3.08
CA ASP A 76 5.59 -4.40 4.16
C ASP A 76 6.69 -3.43 3.71
N LEU A 77 7.25 -3.61 2.51
CA LEU A 77 8.29 -2.72 1.98
C LEU A 77 7.76 -1.29 1.80
N ASN A 78 6.58 -1.12 1.20
CA ASN A 78 5.99 0.21 1.04
C ASN A 78 5.64 0.85 2.39
N TYR A 79 5.21 0.05 3.37
CA TYR A 79 4.98 0.56 4.72
C TYR A 79 6.26 1.02 5.41
N ARG A 80 7.36 0.27 5.27
CA ARG A 80 8.68 0.72 5.76
C ARG A 80 9.10 2.00 5.06
N ARG A 81 8.87 2.13 3.75
CA ARG A 81 9.18 3.35 2.99
C ARG A 81 8.34 4.57 3.42
N LEU A 82 7.09 4.36 3.84
CA LEU A 82 6.24 5.37 4.48
C LEU A 82 6.76 5.81 5.86
N LEU A 83 7.28 4.89 6.67
CA LEU A 83 7.75 5.24 8.03
C LEU A 83 9.22 5.67 8.09
N GLY A 84 9.92 5.63 6.96
CA GLY A 84 11.36 5.86 6.95
C GLY A 84 12.20 4.72 7.51
N ASP A 85 11.59 3.54 7.58
CA ASP A 85 12.13 2.35 8.28
C ASP A 85 12.57 2.63 9.72
N ARG A 86 11.99 3.66 10.36
CA ARG A 86 12.33 4.09 11.72
C ARG A 86 11.55 3.31 12.77
N LEU A 87 12.16 3.15 13.95
CA LEU A 87 11.53 2.58 15.15
C LEU A 87 10.73 3.64 15.90
N TRP A 88 9.60 4.05 15.33
CA TRP A 88 8.64 4.92 16.01
C TRP A 88 8.07 4.24 17.26
N PRO A 89 7.71 5.01 18.31
CA PRO A 89 6.81 4.51 19.34
C PRO A 89 5.55 3.93 18.67
N PRO A 90 5.15 2.68 18.95
CA PRO A 90 4.03 2.05 18.25
C PRO A 90 2.70 2.80 18.33
N SER A 91 2.51 3.61 19.37
CA SER A 91 1.32 4.42 19.59
C SER A 91 1.33 5.78 18.89
N THR A 92 2.41 6.12 18.17
CA THR A 92 2.50 7.38 17.39
C THR A 92 1.34 7.43 16.38
N PRO A 93 0.57 8.52 16.29
CA PRO A 93 -0.44 8.69 15.24
C PRO A 93 0.17 8.56 13.83
N VAL A 94 -0.59 7.99 12.89
CA VAL A 94 -0.08 7.74 11.52
C VAL A 94 0.17 9.06 10.77
N GLU A 95 -0.64 10.07 11.02
CA GLU A 95 -0.54 11.43 10.47
C GLU A 95 0.73 12.15 10.94
N GLU A 96 1.17 11.89 12.17
CA GLU A 96 2.40 12.46 12.72
C GLU A 96 3.64 11.81 12.08
N ALA A 97 3.59 10.49 11.88
CA ALA A 97 4.70 9.75 11.28
C ALA A 97 4.82 9.98 9.75
N ILE A 98 3.70 10.32 9.09
CA ILE A 98 3.60 10.46 7.62
C ILE A 98 2.88 11.78 7.25
N PRO A 99 3.45 12.95 7.58
CA PRO A 99 2.81 14.25 7.32
C PRO A 99 2.90 14.72 5.87
N TYR A 100 3.61 13.96 5.02
CA TYR A 100 4.11 14.43 3.72
C TYR A 100 3.49 13.71 2.52
N PHE A 101 2.61 12.73 2.73
CA PHE A 101 2.05 11.98 1.59
C PHE A 101 1.06 12.86 0.80
N PRO A 102 1.11 12.88 -0.55
CA PRO A 102 0.45 13.91 -1.36
C PRO A 102 -1.08 13.94 -1.33
N THR A 103 -1.73 12.87 -0.88
CA THR A 103 -3.18 12.69 -0.97
C THR A 103 -3.67 11.69 0.09
N ALA A 104 -4.97 11.47 0.15
CA ALA A 104 -5.57 10.42 0.96
C ALA A 104 -4.95 9.05 0.63
N PHE A 105 -4.59 8.28 1.66
CA PHE A 105 -4.06 6.94 1.45
C PHE A 105 -4.58 5.92 2.45
N VAL A 106 -4.54 4.66 2.03
CA VAL A 106 -4.74 3.50 2.88
C VAL A 106 -3.57 2.53 2.66
N SER A 107 -2.88 2.15 3.71
CA SER A 107 -1.85 1.11 3.68
C SER A 107 -2.43 -0.22 4.13
N PHE A 108 -2.26 -1.25 3.29
CA PHE A 108 -2.54 -2.65 3.62
C PHE A 108 -1.24 -3.41 3.79
N ARG A 109 -0.96 -3.81 5.03
CA ARG A 109 0.30 -4.46 5.38
C ARG A 109 0.06 -5.75 6.15
N THR A 110 0.69 -6.83 5.70
CA THR A 110 1.03 -7.94 6.58
C THR A 110 2.35 -7.62 7.29
N MET A 111 2.40 -7.79 8.61
CA MET A 111 3.51 -7.37 9.47
C MET A 111 4.71 -8.32 9.31
N LYS A 112 5.74 -7.85 8.58
CA LYS A 112 6.97 -8.61 8.27
C LYS A 112 8.25 -7.87 8.70
N SER A 113 8.12 -6.79 9.49
CA SER A 113 9.23 -5.96 9.96
C SER A 113 8.87 -5.15 11.21
N ASN A 114 9.88 -4.62 11.90
CA ASN A 114 9.68 -3.90 13.17
C ASN A 114 8.91 -2.57 13.11
N PRO A 115 9.08 -1.69 12.10
CA PRO A 115 8.40 -0.39 12.09
C PRO A 115 6.89 -0.53 12.21
N VAL A 116 6.27 0.24 13.10
CA VAL A 116 4.82 0.26 13.29
C VAL A 116 4.43 1.56 14.00
N VAL A 117 3.24 2.07 13.68
CA VAL A 117 2.61 3.23 14.31
C VAL A 117 1.12 2.95 14.51
N GLY A 118 0.38 3.82 15.20
CA GLY A 118 -1.06 3.77 15.33
C GLY A 118 -1.63 2.59 16.13
N ILE A 119 -0.82 1.87 16.91
CA ILE A 119 -1.28 0.78 17.79
C ILE A 119 -1.32 1.27 19.24
N PRO A 120 -2.49 1.22 19.91
CA PRO A 120 -2.60 1.58 21.32
C PRO A 120 -1.61 0.84 22.22
N ALA A 121 -1.10 1.52 23.25
CA ALA A 121 -0.03 0.99 24.11
C ALA A 121 -0.43 -0.27 24.89
N ASP A 122 -1.70 -0.39 25.27
CA ASP A 122 -2.28 -1.58 25.91
C ASP A 122 -2.27 -2.79 24.96
N ILE A 123 -2.62 -2.58 23.69
CA ILE A 123 -2.55 -3.61 22.65
C ILE A 123 -1.11 -4.03 22.40
N VAL A 124 -0.17 -3.08 22.33
CA VAL A 124 1.26 -3.42 22.21
C VAL A 124 1.73 -4.26 23.38
N THR A 125 1.41 -3.85 24.62
CA THR A 125 1.79 -4.59 25.83
C THR A 125 1.24 -6.01 25.84
N LYS A 126 0.00 -6.19 25.37
CA LYS A 126 -0.62 -7.50 25.21
C LYS A 126 0.14 -8.35 24.17
N LEU A 127 0.42 -7.79 23.00
CA LEU A 127 1.10 -8.49 21.91
C LEU A 127 2.54 -8.90 22.26
N GLU A 128 3.28 -8.06 23.00
CA GLU A 128 4.62 -8.41 23.50
C GLU A 128 4.60 -9.66 24.38
N LYS A 129 3.59 -9.78 25.24
CA LYS A 129 3.44 -10.93 26.15
C LYS A 129 3.03 -12.20 25.41
N GLU A 130 2.12 -12.08 24.44
CA GLU A 130 1.59 -13.20 23.68
C GLU A 130 2.60 -13.78 22.68
N ASP A 131 3.36 -12.90 22.00
CA ASP A 131 4.21 -13.30 20.88
C ASP A 131 5.31 -12.26 20.66
N PRO A 132 6.53 -12.45 21.21
CA PRO A 132 7.63 -11.50 21.07
C PRO A 132 8.05 -11.20 19.62
N LYS A 133 7.58 -12.01 18.64
CA LYS A 133 7.86 -11.84 17.20
C LYS A 133 6.68 -11.26 16.43
N TRP A 134 5.65 -10.76 17.12
CA TRP A 134 4.38 -10.33 16.52
C TRP A 134 4.52 -9.31 15.40
N ARG A 135 5.59 -8.50 15.42
CA ARG A 135 5.86 -7.46 14.42
C ARG A 135 6.35 -8.00 13.07
N TYR A 136 6.98 -9.16 13.02
CA TYR A 136 7.69 -9.61 11.82
C TYR A 136 7.52 -11.09 11.48
N ASN A 137 6.63 -11.80 12.16
CA ASN A 137 6.35 -13.20 11.87
C ASN A 137 5.26 -13.42 10.80
N GLY A 138 4.71 -12.36 10.21
CA GLY A 138 3.74 -12.44 9.12
C GLY A 138 2.32 -12.88 9.52
N LYS A 139 2.02 -13.07 10.81
CA LYS A 139 0.71 -13.58 11.27
C LYS A 139 -0.37 -12.51 11.41
N ARG A 140 0.02 -11.24 11.47
CA ARG A 140 -0.88 -10.11 11.70
C ARG A 140 -0.78 -9.12 10.55
N GLY A 141 -1.81 -8.30 10.40
CA GLY A 141 -1.84 -7.23 9.42
C GLY A 141 -2.44 -5.96 10.00
N THR A 142 -2.12 -4.85 9.34
CA THR A 142 -2.68 -3.53 9.64
C THR A 142 -3.34 -2.97 8.38
N ILE A 143 -4.44 -2.27 8.60
CA ILE A 143 -5.07 -1.39 7.64
C ILE A 143 -5.05 -0.01 8.29
N GLN A 144 -4.28 0.92 7.71
CA GLN A 144 -4.10 2.26 8.26
C GLN A 144 -4.38 3.30 7.20
N SER A 145 -5.11 4.35 7.55
CA SER A 145 -5.53 5.37 6.60
C SER A 145 -5.27 6.75 7.14
N VAL A 146 -4.81 7.65 6.27
CA VAL A 146 -4.89 9.09 6.46
C VAL A 146 -5.88 9.57 5.40
N LEU A 147 -7.06 9.96 5.86
CA LEU A 147 -8.16 10.41 5.00
C LEU A 147 -8.34 11.93 5.19
N PRO A 148 -8.86 12.65 4.18
CA PRO A 148 -9.23 14.04 4.34
C PRO A 148 -10.23 14.14 5.48
N SER A 149 -10.07 15.13 6.34
CA SER A 149 -11.11 15.44 7.32
C SER A 149 -12.39 15.78 6.55
N THR A 150 -13.42 14.95 6.70
CA THR A 150 -14.77 15.34 6.30
C THR A 150 -15.13 16.52 7.19
N SER A 151 -15.01 17.73 6.66
CA SER A 151 -15.67 18.89 7.25
C SER A 151 -17.17 18.62 7.13
N VAL A 152 -17.72 17.94 8.13
CA VAL A 152 -19.16 17.86 8.36
C VAL A 152 -19.57 19.30 8.63
N SER A 153 -20.10 19.97 7.60
CA SER A 153 -20.88 21.18 7.84
C SER A 153 -22.01 20.78 8.77
N LYS A 154 -22.06 21.43 9.93
CA LYS A 154 -23.06 21.23 10.98
C LYS A 154 -24.48 21.27 10.44
#